data_AF-A0A660VJQ4-F1
#
_entry.id   AF-A0A660VJQ4-F1
#
_cell.length_a   1.000
_cell.length_b   1.000
_cell.length_c   1.000
_cell.angle_alpha   90.00
_cell.angle_beta   90.00
_cell.angle_gamma   90.00
#
_symmetry.space_group_name_H-M   'P 1'
#
loop_
_entity.id
_entity.type
_entity.pdbx_description
1 polymer ?
#
loop_
_entity_poly.entity_id
_entity_poly.type
_entity_poly.pdbx_seq_one_letter_code
_entity_poly.pdbx_strand_id
1 'polypeptide(L)'
;MPDVRDVLRSGDSAARLALLARISDDELTKDMDDSYLADFAAAAEDPDPAVRAELARVVCAAWIWRAGLHRISDPAVDLALRLSRDPDPDVRSQAVYHGLSTYRGERDDVLRRLVELALDPGEDAMHGRINWALERYEDRLASLLEADLRGDDRPRAHAVYALYRSVLKRRPPVIPDGIAGPADLLGTWRVTVESNGNPNLSVPPLTVVQDEHGALRLQRDNGEELGLDALAELLYAELGAVLNFSFHTQVEGTLLRSTGRLEGDRIQGSSRWDGGETLIIWSAQRLPE
;
A
#
# COMPACT_ATOMS: atom_id res chain seq x y z
N MET A 1 -28.33 -31.32 12.54
CA MET A 1 -29.60 -30.57 12.43
C MET A 1 -30.11 -30.69 10.99
N PRO A 2 -30.96 -31.69 10.66
CA PRO A 2 -31.38 -31.95 9.28
C PRO A 2 -32.01 -30.73 8.59
N ASP A 3 -32.91 -30.03 9.30
CA ASP A 3 -33.63 -28.86 8.80
C ASP A 3 -32.70 -27.72 8.33
N VAL A 4 -31.51 -27.59 8.94
CA VAL A 4 -30.51 -26.57 8.55
C VAL A 4 -29.95 -26.89 7.17
N ARG A 5 -29.60 -28.15 6.90
CA ARG A 5 -28.97 -28.56 5.64
C ARG A 5 -29.96 -28.45 4.48
N ASP A 6 -31.21 -28.82 4.72
CA ASP A 6 -32.26 -28.79 3.69
C ASP A 6 -32.59 -27.35 3.26
N VAL A 7 -32.67 -26.42 4.22
CA VAL A 7 -32.89 -24.99 3.92
C VAL A 7 -31.67 -24.40 3.21
N LEU A 8 -30.43 -24.69 3.62
CA LEU A 8 -29.24 -24.21 2.90
C LEU A 8 -29.25 -24.69 1.43
N ARG A 9 -29.60 -25.96 1.18
CA ARG A 9 -29.59 -26.53 -0.17
C ARG A 9 -30.75 -26.05 -1.03
N SER A 10 -31.97 -26.07 -0.50
CA SER A 10 -33.21 -25.96 -1.30
C SER A 10 -34.16 -24.87 -0.87
N GLY A 11 -33.87 -24.14 0.21
CA GLY A 11 -34.65 -22.97 0.59
C GLY A 11 -34.59 -21.88 -0.47
N ASP A 12 -35.60 -21.01 -0.50
CA ASP A 12 -35.50 -19.75 -1.25
C ASP A 12 -34.57 -18.75 -0.54
N SER A 13 -34.26 -17.63 -1.20
CA SER A 13 -33.34 -16.63 -0.67
C SER A 13 -33.78 -16.09 0.70
N ALA A 14 -35.08 -15.90 0.91
CA ALA A 14 -35.63 -15.42 2.18
C ALA A 14 -35.43 -16.44 3.32
N ALA A 15 -35.72 -17.71 3.05
CA ALA A 15 -35.51 -18.79 4.02
C ALA A 15 -34.02 -19.01 4.34
N ARG A 16 -33.15 -18.97 3.33
CA ARG A 16 -31.69 -19.06 3.52
C ARG A 16 -31.17 -17.89 4.35
N LEU A 17 -31.57 -16.66 4.02
CA LEU A 17 -31.14 -15.47 4.76
C LEU A 17 -31.59 -15.53 6.23
N ALA A 18 -32.86 -15.86 6.49
CA ALA A 18 -33.38 -16.00 7.85
C ALA A 18 -32.65 -17.10 8.63
N LEU A 19 -32.33 -18.22 7.99
CA LEU A 19 -31.53 -19.27 8.61
C LEU A 19 -30.10 -18.81 8.93
N LEU A 20 -29.43 -18.14 7.99
CA LEU A 20 -28.06 -17.66 8.19
C LEU A 20 -27.96 -16.64 9.35
N ALA A 21 -28.93 -15.72 9.42
CA ALA A 21 -29.06 -14.80 10.55
C ALA A 21 -29.20 -15.56 11.87
N ARG A 22 -30.09 -16.57 11.92
CA ARG A 22 -30.25 -17.42 13.10
C ARG A 22 -28.98 -18.19 13.46
N ILE A 23 -28.26 -18.75 12.48
CA ILE A 23 -26.98 -19.44 12.71
C ILE A 23 -25.97 -18.51 13.39
N SER A 24 -25.94 -17.24 12.99
CA SER A 24 -25.08 -16.25 13.62
C SER A 24 -25.54 -15.87 15.02
N ASP A 25 -26.81 -15.48 15.18
CA ASP A 25 -27.35 -14.90 16.41
C ASP A 25 -27.37 -15.92 17.55
N ASP A 26 -27.73 -17.17 17.24
CA ASP A 26 -27.79 -18.26 18.21
C ASP A 26 -26.43 -19.00 18.34
N GLU A 27 -25.38 -18.53 17.65
CA GLU A 27 -24.04 -19.13 17.59
C GLU A 27 -24.03 -20.64 17.25
N LEU A 28 -24.95 -21.07 16.37
CA LEU A 28 -25.15 -22.49 16.04
C LEU A 28 -23.91 -23.14 15.40
N THR A 29 -22.99 -22.34 14.86
CA THR A 29 -21.73 -22.82 14.27
C THR A 29 -20.85 -23.59 15.26
N LYS A 30 -21.03 -23.41 16.58
CA LYS A 30 -20.32 -24.20 17.60
C LYS A 30 -20.63 -25.70 17.56
N ASP A 31 -21.82 -26.05 17.08
CA ASP A 31 -22.30 -27.43 16.97
C ASP A 31 -22.21 -27.98 15.53
N MET A 32 -21.62 -27.21 14.61
CA MET A 32 -21.46 -27.57 13.20
C MET A 32 -20.01 -28.02 12.94
N ASP A 33 -19.85 -29.11 12.19
CA ASP A 33 -18.56 -29.57 11.69
C ASP A 33 -18.37 -29.21 10.19
N ASP A 34 -17.22 -29.59 9.63
CA ASP A 34 -16.88 -29.30 8.23
C ASP A 34 -17.84 -29.96 7.22
N SER A 35 -18.66 -30.93 7.62
CA SER A 35 -19.62 -31.57 6.72
C SER A 35 -20.73 -30.61 6.24
N TYR A 36 -20.93 -29.48 6.93
CA TYR A 36 -21.85 -28.43 6.53
C TYR A 36 -21.27 -27.49 5.46
N LEU A 37 -19.95 -27.47 5.25
CA LEU A 37 -19.31 -26.56 4.28
C LEU A 37 -19.76 -26.84 2.84
N ALA A 38 -20.10 -28.08 2.51
CA ALA A 38 -20.70 -28.42 1.21
C ALA A 38 -22.10 -27.78 1.02
N ASP A 39 -22.86 -27.63 2.10
CA ASP A 39 -24.20 -27.05 2.08
C ASP A 39 -24.13 -25.53 1.98
N PHE A 40 -23.18 -24.92 2.69
CA PHE A 40 -22.86 -23.50 2.50
C PHE A 40 -22.32 -23.24 1.10
N ALA A 41 -21.47 -24.11 0.55
CA ALA A 41 -20.98 -23.94 -0.82
C ALA A 41 -22.11 -23.95 -1.86
N ALA A 42 -23.18 -24.73 -1.64
CA ALA A 42 -24.38 -24.71 -2.46
C ALA A 42 -25.20 -23.43 -2.26
N ALA A 43 -25.40 -22.99 -1.02
CA ALA A 43 -26.12 -21.75 -0.70
C ALA A 43 -25.39 -20.48 -1.21
N ALA A 44 -24.07 -20.54 -1.42
CA ALA A 44 -23.29 -19.45 -1.99
C ALA A 44 -23.58 -19.20 -3.49
N GLU A 45 -24.36 -20.05 -4.15
CA GLU A 45 -24.87 -19.82 -5.52
C GLU A 45 -26.23 -19.11 -5.52
N ASP A 46 -26.74 -18.66 -4.36
CA ASP A 46 -28.00 -17.94 -4.26
C ASP A 46 -27.96 -16.65 -5.11
N PRO A 47 -29.00 -16.34 -5.91
CA PRO A 47 -29.03 -15.13 -6.73
C PRO A 47 -28.99 -13.84 -5.89
N ASP A 48 -29.48 -13.86 -4.65
CA ASP A 48 -29.52 -12.70 -3.77
C ASP A 48 -28.13 -12.45 -3.12
N PRO A 49 -27.48 -11.30 -3.41
CA PRO A 49 -26.20 -10.97 -2.78
C PRO A 49 -26.28 -10.88 -1.25
N ALA A 50 -27.43 -10.54 -0.67
CA ALA A 50 -27.58 -10.49 0.79
C ALA A 50 -27.38 -11.88 1.43
N VAL A 51 -27.87 -12.94 0.78
CA VAL A 51 -27.64 -14.33 1.22
C VAL A 51 -26.16 -14.66 1.13
N ARG A 52 -25.51 -14.33 0.01
CA ARG A 52 -24.09 -14.64 -0.21
C ARG A 52 -23.17 -13.87 0.76
N ALA A 53 -23.50 -12.61 1.06
CA ALA A 53 -22.74 -11.77 1.99
C ALA A 53 -22.85 -12.28 3.42
N GLU A 54 -24.07 -12.58 3.88
CA GLU A 54 -24.31 -13.14 5.20
C GLU A 54 -23.66 -14.53 5.34
N LEU A 55 -23.72 -15.34 4.28
CA LEU A 55 -23.03 -16.63 4.24
C LEU A 55 -21.52 -16.47 4.35
N ALA A 56 -20.92 -15.55 3.59
CA ALA A 56 -19.50 -15.24 3.68
C ALA A 56 -19.12 -14.88 5.12
N ARG A 57 -19.90 -14.01 5.76
CA ARG A 57 -19.72 -13.60 7.16
C ARG A 57 -19.76 -14.79 8.11
N VAL A 58 -20.81 -15.62 8.05
CA VAL A 58 -21.01 -16.78 8.92
C VAL A 58 -19.88 -17.79 8.76
N VAL A 59 -19.59 -18.22 7.52
CA VAL A 59 -18.58 -19.25 7.26
C VAL A 59 -17.19 -18.75 7.65
N CYS A 60 -16.81 -17.55 7.20
CA CYS A 60 -15.48 -17.03 7.46
C CYS A 60 -15.26 -16.75 8.95
N ALA A 61 -16.26 -16.23 9.66
CA ALA A 61 -16.15 -15.97 11.09
C ALA A 61 -15.95 -17.27 11.88
N ALA A 62 -16.68 -18.34 11.56
CA ALA A 62 -16.64 -19.58 12.33
C ALA A 62 -15.44 -20.47 11.96
N TRP A 63 -15.18 -20.73 10.67
CA TRP A 63 -14.17 -21.70 10.22
C TRP A 63 -12.79 -21.11 9.91
N ILE A 64 -12.65 -19.79 9.87
CA ILE A 64 -11.35 -19.13 9.62
C ILE A 64 -10.96 -18.27 10.81
N TRP A 65 -11.76 -17.24 11.12
CA TRP A 65 -11.37 -16.28 12.15
C TRP A 65 -11.37 -16.87 13.56
N ARG A 66 -12.47 -17.49 13.99
CA ARG A 66 -12.63 -18.03 15.36
C ARG A 66 -12.09 -19.44 15.53
N ALA A 67 -11.84 -20.18 14.44
CA ALA A 67 -11.39 -21.57 14.49
C ALA A 67 -10.03 -21.74 15.20
N GLY A 68 -9.17 -20.72 15.14
CA GLY A 68 -7.78 -20.82 15.59
C GLY A 68 -6.91 -21.62 14.60
N LEU A 69 -5.59 -21.48 14.71
CA LEU A 69 -4.65 -21.94 13.67
C LEU A 69 -4.79 -23.43 13.30
N HIS A 70 -5.05 -24.29 14.29
CA HIS A 70 -5.12 -25.74 14.10
C HIS A 70 -6.47 -26.27 13.61
N ARG A 71 -7.46 -25.40 13.38
CA ARG A 71 -8.81 -25.79 12.96
C ARG A 71 -9.33 -25.01 11.76
N ILE A 72 -8.46 -24.25 11.09
CA ILE A 72 -8.84 -23.59 9.83
C ILE A 72 -9.12 -24.68 8.80
N SER A 73 -10.33 -24.64 8.24
CA SER A 73 -10.78 -25.62 7.24
C SER A 73 -10.43 -25.14 5.84
N ASP A 74 -9.66 -25.92 5.07
CA ASP A 74 -9.31 -25.59 3.68
C ASP A 74 -10.55 -25.39 2.79
N PRO A 75 -11.61 -26.21 2.87
CA PRO A 75 -12.86 -25.95 2.15
C PRO A 75 -13.51 -24.59 2.49
N ALA A 76 -13.39 -24.12 3.73
CA ALA A 76 -13.88 -22.79 4.10
C ALA A 76 -13.01 -21.68 3.49
N VAL A 77 -11.69 -21.88 3.42
CA VAL A 77 -10.77 -20.95 2.75
C VAL A 77 -11.02 -20.91 1.24
N ASP A 78 -11.29 -22.05 0.61
CA ASP A 78 -11.66 -22.13 -0.80
C ASP A 78 -12.95 -21.35 -1.08
N LEU A 79 -13.94 -21.50 -0.20
CA LEU A 79 -15.20 -20.76 -0.29
C LEU A 79 -14.98 -19.24 -0.10
N ALA A 80 -14.14 -18.83 0.85
CA ALA A 80 -13.78 -17.43 1.05
C ALA A 80 -13.03 -16.85 -0.17
N LEU A 81 -12.11 -17.61 -0.77
CA LEU A 81 -11.42 -17.21 -2.01
C LEU A 81 -12.39 -17.04 -3.18
N ARG A 82 -13.38 -17.92 -3.32
CA ARG A 82 -14.45 -17.80 -4.32
C ARG A 82 -15.28 -16.55 -4.08
N LEU A 83 -15.80 -16.36 -2.87
CA LEU A 83 -16.67 -15.23 -2.50
C LEU A 83 -15.91 -13.88 -2.52
N SER A 84 -14.60 -13.88 -2.32
CA SER A 84 -13.79 -12.67 -2.51
C SER A 84 -13.77 -12.15 -3.95
N ARG A 85 -14.24 -12.95 -4.93
CA ARG A 85 -14.38 -12.59 -6.36
C ARG A 85 -15.83 -12.35 -6.77
N ASP A 86 -16.76 -12.31 -5.82
CA ASP A 86 -18.17 -12.06 -6.12
C ASP A 86 -18.35 -10.70 -6.83
N PRO A 87 -19.27 -10.57 -7.80
CA PRO A 87 -19.55 -9.27 -8.43
C PRO A 87 -20.05 -8.23 -7.42
N ASP A 88 -20.71 -8.65 -6.34
CA ASP A 88 -21.23 -7.75 -5.32
C ASP A 88 -20.14 -7.35 -4.30
N PRO A 89 -19.91 -6.04 -4.08
CA PRO A 89 -18.86 -5.56 -3.19
C PRO A 89 -19.09 -5.90 -1.72
N ASP A 90 -20.33 -6.04 -1.25
CA ASP A 90 -20.59 -6.41 0.15
C ASP A 90 -20.21 -7.88 0.38
N VAL A 91 -20.52 -8.76 -0.57
CA VAL A 91 -20.10 -10.17 -0.51
C VAL A 91 -18.57 -10.28 -0.44
N ARG A 92 -17.85 -9.54 -1.30
CA ARG A 92 -16.37 -9.50 -1.25
C ARG A 92 -15.88 -8.96 0.08
N SER A 93 -16.49 -7.89 0.58
CA SER A 93 -16.15 -7.27 1.86
C SER A 93 -16.25 -8.25 3.01
N GLN A 94 -17.35 -8.98 3.13
CA GLN A 94 -17.54 -9.98 4.18
C GLN A 94 -16.51 -11.12 4.09
N ALA A 95 -16.25 -11.64 2.87
CA ALA A 95 -15.28 -12.70 2.65
C ALA A 95 -13.84 -12.29 3.03
N VAL A 96 -13.47 -11.04 2.76
CA VAL A 96 -12.14 -10.51 3.09
C VAL A 96 -12.05 -10.15 4.58
N TYR A 97 -13.02 -9.41 5.11
CA TYR A 97 -12.99 -8.91 6.48
C TYR A 97 -12.98 -10.03 7.51
N HIS A 98 -13.88 -11.01 7.35
CA HIS A 98 -14.00 -12.14 8.26
C HIS A 98 -13.09 -13.31 7.87
N GLY A 99 -12.77 -13.48 6.59
CA GLY A 99 -12.01 -14.64 6.08
C GLY A 99 -10.57 -14.32 5.78
N LEU A 100 -10.29 -13.91 4.55
CA LEU A 100 -8.91 -13.83 4.03
C LEU A 100 -8.00 -12.93 4.87
N SER A 101 -8.51 -11.80 5.39
CA SER A 101 -7.69 -10.90 6.22
C SER A 101 -7.34 -11.47 7.60
N THR A 102 -8.10 -12.45 8.10
CA THR A 102 -7.86 -13.12 9.39
C THR A 102 -7.20 -14.49 9.24
N TYR A 103 -7.09 -15.01 8.02
CA TYR A 103 -6.42 -16.26 7.72
C TYR A 103 -4.96 -16.23 8.22
N ARG A 104 -4.57 -17.30 8.92
CA ARG A 104 -3.24 -17.46 9.55
C ARG A 104 -2.45 -18.64 8.99
N GLY A 105 -2.97 -19.33 7.98
CA GLY A 105 -2.25 -20.42 7.32
C GLY A 105 -1.29 -19.90 6.25
N GLU A 106 -0.70 -20.82 5.50
CA GLU A 106 0.41 -20.52 4.59
C GLU A 106 0.05 -20.66 3.11
N ARG A 107 -1.22 -20.71 2.72
CA ARG A 107 -1.60 -20.86 1.31
C ARG A 107 -1.21 -19.65 0.45
N ASP A 108 -0.51 -19.89 -0.65
CA ASP A 108 -0.06 -18.87 -1.61
C ASP A 108 -1.22 -18.14 -2.32
N ASP A 109 -2.30 -18.84 -2.64
CA ASP A 109 -3.44 -18.28 -3.36
C ASP A 109 -4.20 -17.23 -2.54
N VAL A 110 -4.21 -17.37 -1.21
CA VAL A 110 -4.70 -16.33 -0.28
C VAL A 110 -3.83 -15.08 -0.35
N LEU A 111 -2.51 -15.22 -0.29
CA LEU A 111 -1.58 -14.09 -0.42
C LEU A 111 -1.75 -13.38 -1.76
N ARG A 112 -1.77 -14.12 -2.87
CA ARG A 112 -1.99 -13.55 -4.22
C ARG A 112 -3.32 -12.81 -4.29
N ARG A 113 -4.39 -13.38 -3.74
CA ARG A 113 -5.70 -12.74 -3.74
C ARG A 113 -5.73 -11.45 -2.91
N LEU A 114 -5.07 -11.42 -1.75
CA LEU A 114 -4.95 -10.20 -0.95
C LEU A 114 -4.17 -9.10 -1.69
N VAL A 115 -3.10 -9.47 -2.42
CA VAL A 115 -2.36 -8.52 -3.27
C VAL A 115 -3.24 -8.01 -4.41
N GLU A 116 -3.97 -8.88 -5.11
CA GLU A 116 -4.92 -8.47 -6.15
C GLU A 116 -5.93 -7.43 -5.62
N LEU A 117 -6.53 -7.68 -4.45
CA LEU A 117 -7.49 -6.77 -3.82
C LEU A 117 -6.84 -5.46 -3.35
N ALA A 118 -5.60 -5.50 -2.87
CA ALA A 118 -4.87 -4.30 -2.46
C ALA A 118 -4.50 -3.38 -3.63
N LEU A 119 -4.39 -3.95 -4.84
CA LEU A 119 -4.10 -3.22 -6.07
C LEU A 119 -5.38 -2.80 -6.82
N ASP A 120 -6.55 -3.25 -6.39
CA ASP A 120 -7.83 -2.91 -6.99
C ASP A 120 -8.36 -1.57 -6.41
N PRO A 121 -8.51 -0.51 -7.23
CA PRO A 121 -9.11 0.76 -6.79
C PRO A 121 -10.57 0.63 -6.35
N GLY A 122 -11.27 -0.45 -6.74
CA GLY A 122 -12.64 -0.72 -6.31
C GLY A 122 -12.75 -1.11 -4.83
N GLU A 123 -11.62 -1.39 -4.16
CA GLU A 123 -11.57 -1.94 -2.80
C GLU A 123 -11.00 -0.98 -1.76
N ASP A 124 -10.97 0.33 -2.04
CA ASP A 124 -10.39 1.38 -1.19
C ASP A 124 -10.86 1.29 0.28
N ALA A 125 -12.15 0.98 0.52
CA ALA A 125 -12.72 0.86 1.86
C ALA A 125 -12.06 -0.25 2.70
N MET A 126 -11.45 -1.25 2.06
CA MET A 126 -10.81 -2.38 2.71
C MET A 126 -9.29 -2.33 2.72
N HIS A 127 -8.66 -1.37 2.03
CA HIS A 127 -7.19 -1.32 1.92
C HIS A 127 -6.48 -1.35 3.27
N GLY A 128 -6.97 -0.60 4.27
CA GLY A 128 -6.39 -0.62 5.62
C GLY A 128 -6.41 -2.02 6.26
N ARG A 129 -7.51 -2.77 6.07
CA ARG A 129 -7.67 -4.14 6.58
C ARG A 129 -6.81 -5.14 5.80
N ILE A 130 -6.72 -4.98 4.48
CA ILE A 130 -5.91 -5.84 3.61
C ILE A 130 -4.42 -5.63 3.91
N ASN A 131 -3.96 -4.39 4.04
CA ASN A 131 -2.59 -4.06 4.40
C ASN A 131 -2.19 -4.68 5.75
N TRP A 132 -3.05 -4.55 6.77
CA TRP A 132 -2.85 -5.22 8.06
C TRP A 132 -2.75 -6.75 7.94
N ALA A 133 -3.45 -7.37 6.98
CA ALA A 133 -3.33 -8.80 6.74
C ALA A 133 -2.03 -9.17 6.04
N LEU A 134 -1.63 -8.37 5.05
CA LEU A 134 -0.41 -8.54 4.27
C LEU A 134 0.86 -8.41 5.12
N GLU A 135 0.85 -7.60 6.19
CA GLU A 135 1.98 -7.46 7.13
C GLU A 135 2.47 -8.80 7.72
N ARG A 136 1.60 -9.82 7.80
CA ARG A 136 1.98 -11.16 8.32
C ARG A 136 2.76 -12.01 7.33
N TYR A 137 2.81 -11.61 6.07
CA TYR A 137 3.44 -12.37 4.99
C TYR A 137 4.75 -11.72 4.53
N GLU A 138 5.42 -10.92 5.36
CA GLU A 138 6.53 -10.03 4.99
C GLU A 138 7.48 -10.61 3.91
N ASP A 139 8.14 -11.73 4.19
CA ASP A 139 9.14 -12.31 3.26
C ASP A 139 8.52 -12.86 1.96
N ARG A 140 7.36 -13.51 2.07
CA ARG A 140 6.64 -14.08 0.92
C ARG A 140 6.02 -13.00 0.05
N LEU A 141 5.49 -11.95 0.68
CA LEU A 141 4.97 -10.77 0.02
C LEU A 141 6.11 -10.04 -0.72
N ALA A 142 7.24 -9.80 -0.05
CA ALA A 142 8.39 -9.17 -0.70
C ALA A 142 8.81 -9.94 -1.96
N SER A 143 8.96 -11.26 -1.85
CA SER A 143 9.32 -12.13 -2.97
C SER A 143 8.30 -12.07 -4.12
N LEU A 144 7.00 -12.05 -3.79
CA LEU A 144 5.91 -11.98 -4.77
C LEU A 144 5.89 -10.62 -5.49
N LEU A 145 5.93 -9.51 -4.74
CA LEU A 145 5.90 -8.15 -5.28
C LEU A 145 7.15 -7.83 -6.10
N GLU A 146 8.32 -8.35 -5.71
CA GLU A 146 9.56 -8.16 -6.45
C GLU A 146 9.54 -8.78 -7.86
N ALA A 147 8.78 -9.86 -8.06
CA ALA A 147 8.58 -10.40 -9.40
C ALA A 147 7.78 -9.43 -10.29
N ASP A 148 6.72 -8.83 -9.74
CA ASP A 148 5.90 -7.84 -10.43
C ASP A 148 6.68 -6.53 -10.73
N LEU A 149 7.55 -6.09 -9.82
CA LEU A 149 8.38 -4.89 -10.01
C LEU A 149 9.37 -5.00 -11.18
N ARG A 150 9.76 -6.22 -11.55
CA ARG A 150 10.66 -6.48 -12.68
C ARG A 150 9.92 -6.69 -14.01
N GLY A 151 8.59 -6.68 -13.99
CA GLY A 151 7.77 -6.86 -15.18
C GLY A 151 7.70 -5.60 -16.06
N ASP A 152 7.23 -5.77 -17.30
CA ASP A 152 7.12 -4.69 -18.28
C ASP A 152 5.85 -3.82 -18.10
N ASP A 153 4.90 -4.24 -17.26
CA ASP A 153 3.68 -3.49 -16.97
C ASP A 153 3.95 -2.34 -15.98
N ARG A 154 4.28 -1.17 -16.53
CA ARG A 154 4.62 0.02 -15.72
C ARG A 154 3.50 0.43 -14.74
N PRO A 155 2.22 0.59 -15.15
CA PRO A 155 1.14 0.87 -14.20
C PRO A 155 1.09 -0.11 -13.02
N ARG A 156 1.21 -1.41 -13.31
CA ARG A 156 1.24 -2.44 -12.27
C ARG A 156 2.46 -2.30 -11.37
N ALA A 157 3.65 -2.12 -11.94
CA ALA A 157 4.89 -1.96 -11.18
C ALA A 157 4.83 -0.76 -10.23
N HIS A 158 4.24 0.36 -10.66
CA HIS A 158 4.03 1.56 -9.82
C HIS A 158 3.06 1.28 -8.66
N ALA A 159 1.93 0.61 -8.92
CA ALA A 159 0.98 0.24 -7.87
C ALA A 159 1.59 -0.74 -6.86
N VAL A 160 2.35 -1.72 -7.35
CA VAL A 160 3.09 -2.69 -6.52
C VAL A 160 4.17 -1.99 -5.69
N TYR A 161 4.88 -1.01 -6.26
CA TYR A 161 5.86 -0.21 -5.52
C TYR A 161 5.21 0.51 -4.33
N ALA A 162 4.06 1.15 -4.56
CA ALA A 162 3.30 1.83 -3.51
C ALA A 162 2.83 0.84 -2.43
N LEU A 163 2.32 -0.32 -2.82
CA LEU A 163 1.92 -1.39 -1.88
C LEU A 163 3.10 -1.92 -1.06
N TYR A 164 4.23 -2.17 -1.71
CA TYR A 164 5.45 -2.63 -1.05
C TYR A 164 5.87 -1.66 0.07
N ARG A 165 5.93 -0.35 -0.26
CA ARG A 165 6.26 0.70 0.70
C ARG A 165 5.24 0.82 1.83
N SER A 166 3.95 0.70 1.51
CA SER A 166 2.88 0.89 2.47
C SER A 166 2.79 -0.26 3.47
N VAL A 167 3.03 -1.50 3.05
CA VAL A 167 2.95 -2.69 3.92
C VAL A 167 4.29 -2.98 4.59
N LEU A 168 5.38 -3.07 3.82
CA LEU A 168 6.68 -3.51 4.32
C LEU A 168 7.51 -2.38 4.96
N LYS A 169 7.03 -1.13 4.89
CA LYS A 169 7.66 0.07 5.48
C LYS A 169 9.12 0.28 5.08
N ARG A 170 9.56 -0.32 3.97
CA ARG A 170 10.92 -0.25 3.43
C ARG A 170 10.89 -0.14 1.91
N ARG A 171 11.99 0.32 1.31
CA ARG A 171 12.12 0.41 -0.15
C ARG A 171 12.31 -0.99 -0.76
N PRO A 172 11.67 -1.32 -1.90
CA PRO A 172 12.03 -2.54 -2.62
C PRO A 172 13.43 -2.41 -3.25
N PRO A 173 14.11 -3.54 -3.52
CA PRO A 173 15.43 -3.54 -4.17
C PRO A 173 15.37 -3.17 -5.65
N VAL A 174 14.18 -3.26 -6.26
CA VAL A 174 13.93 -2.87 -7.65
C VAL A 174 13.02 -1.65 -7.65
N ILE A 175 13.46 -0.58 -8.30
CA ILE A 175 12.69 0.65 -8.46
C ILE A 175 12.18 0.66 -9.90
N PRO A 176 10.86 0.66 -10.13
CA PRO A 176 10.31 0.74 -11.48
C PRO A 176 10.72 2.03 -12.18
N ASP A 177 10.88 1.98 -13.51
CA ASP A 177 11.10 3.16 -14.33
C ASP A 177 10.06 4.25 -14.04
N GLY A 178 10.52 5.49 -13.92
CA GLY A 178 9.66 6.65 -13.70
C GLY A 178 9.19 6.84 -12.26
N ILE A 179 9.69 6.06 -11.29
CA ILE A 179 9.60 6.41 -9.87
C ILE A 179 10.79 7.29 -9.51
N ALA A 180 10.54 8.54 -9.13
CA ALA A 180 11.61 9.46 -8.73
C ALA A 180 12.13 9.07 -7.33
N GLY A 181 13.45 8.96 -7.20
CA GLY A 181 14.16 8.68 -5.95
C GLY A 181 15.36 9.60 -5.71
N PRO A 182 16.09 9.44 -4.60
CA PRO A 182 17.21 10.33 -4.26
C PRO A 182 18.31 10.38 -5.32
N ALA A 183 18.54 9.30 -6.07
CA ALA A 183 19.50 9.29 -7.17
C ALA A 183 19.13 10.27 -8.29
N ASP A 184 17.84 10.60 -8.45
CA ASP A 184 17.36 11.62 -9.38
C ASP A 184 17.61 13.05 -8.89
N LEU A 185 18.24 13.22 -7.72
CA LEU A 185 18.79 14.53 -7.33
C LEU A 185 20.21 14.73 -7.86
N LEU A 186 20.91 13.67 -8.29
CA LEU A 186 22.30 13.78 -8.77
C LEU A 186 22.42 14.65 -10.03
N GLY A 187 23.53 15.39 -10.11
CA GLY A 187 23.86 16.25 -11.24
C GLY A 187 23.94 17.73 -10.88
N THR A 188 24.14 18.58 -11.88
CA THR A 188 24.28 20.03 -11.71
C THR A 188 22.95 20.74 -11.92
N TRP A 189 22.60 21.62 -10.98
CA TRP A 189 21.32 22.31 -10.91
C TRP A 189 21.52 23.81 -10.92
N ARG A 190 20.80 24.50 -11.81
CA ARG A 190 20.69 25.96 -11.77
C ARG A 190 19.55 26.35 -10.83
N VAL A 191 19.89 26.96 -9.70
CA VAL A 191 18.92 27.41 -8.69
C VAL A 191 18.50 28.86 -8.96
N THR A 192 17.21 29.11 -8.90
CA THR A 192 16.59 30.44 -8.99
C THR A 192 15.78 30.70 -7.73
N VAL A 193 16.07 31.79 -7.03
CA VAL A 193 15.34 32.22 -5.85
C VAL A 193 14.34 33.31 -6.24
N GLU A 194 13.09 33.11 -5.86
CA GLU A 194 11.99 34.07 -6.04
C GLU A 194 11.82 34.91 -4.77
N SER A 195 11.66 36.22 -4.94
CA SER A 195 11.31 37.14 -3.86
C SER A 195 10.21 38.08 -4.35
N ASN A 196 9.10 38.13 -3.61
CA ASN A 196 7.90 38.89 -3.98
C ASN A 196 7.36 38.57 -5.39
N GLY A 197 7.41 37.29 -5.80
CA GLY A 197 6.92 36.83 -7.10
C GLY A 197 7.80 37.20 -8.30
N ASN A 198 8.99 37.76 -8.08
CA ASN A 198 9.97 38.01 -9.14
C ASN A 198 11.21 37.13 -8.92
N PRO A 199 11.77 36.51 -9.99
CA PRO A 199 13.03 35.80 -9.92
C PRO A 199 14.15 36.82 -9.69
N ASN A 200 14.59 36.96 -8.44
CA ASN A 200 15.45 38.07 -8.02
C ASN A 200 16.92 37.66 -7.88
N LEU A 201 17.22 36.36 -7.81
CA LEU A 201 18.60 35.90 -7.63
C LEU A 201 18.84 34.55 -8.35
N SER A 202 19.71 34.57 -9.35
CA SER A 202 20.34 33.34 -9.86
C SER A 202 21.53 33.04 -8.98
N VAL A 203 21.50 31.89 -8.31
CA VAL A 203 22.64 31.37 -7.56
C VAL A 203 23.58 30.65 -8.56
N PRO A 204 24.91 30.60 -8.32
CA PRO A 204 25.78 29.72 -9.09
C PRO A 204 25.23 28.29 -9.08
N PRO A 205 25.43 27.52 -10.16
CA PRO A 205 25.00 26.14 -10.20
C PRO A 205 25.53 25.34 -9.00
N LEU A 206 24.69 24.44 -8.52
CA LEU A 206 25.00 23.52 -7.42
C LEU A 206 25.00 22.12 -7.98
N THR A 207 26.03 21.35 -7.66
CA THR A 207 26.11 19.94 -8.04
C THR A 207 25.75 19.07 -6.85
N VAL A 208 24.77 18.20 -7.02
CA VAL A 208 24.46 17.14 -6.05
C VAL A 208 25.29 15.92 -6.43
N VAL A 209 26.10 15.45 -5.49
CA VAL A 209 26.92 14.25 -5.64
C VAL A 209 26.55 13.21 -4.58
N GLN A 210 26.92 11.96 -4.82
CA GLN A 210 26.79 10.88 -3.83
C GLN A 210 28.18 10.51 -3.32
N ASP A 211 28.36 10.42 -2.00
CA ASP A 211 29.61 9.95 -1.42
C ASP A 211 29.71 8.41 -1.39
N GLU A 212 30.86 7.89 -0.96
CA GLU A 212 31.14 6.45 -0.91
C GLU A 212 30.21 5.66 0.02
N HIS A 213 29.52 6.36 0.94
CA HIS A 213 28.55 5.77 1.87
C HIS A 213 27.11 5.92 1.34
N GLY A 214 26.92 6.49 0.15
CA GLY A 214 25.62 6.69 -0.47
C GLY A 214 24.90 7.96 -0.02
N ALA A 215 25.51 8.81 0.81
CA ALA A 215 24.90 10.05 1.25
C ALA A 215 25.02 11.13 0.18
N LEU A 216 23.95 11.91 -0.01
CA LEU A 216 23.95 13.01 -0.97
C LEU A 216 24.61 14.24 -0.37
N ARG A 217 25.39 14.95 -1.17
CA ARG A 217 26.16 16.14 -0.77
C ARG A 217 25.96 17.25 -1.81
N LEU A 218 25.98 18.51 -1.37
CA LEU A 218 25.95 19.68 -2.26
C LEU A 218 27.36 20.22 -2.44
N GLN A 219 27.74 20.41 -3.71
CA GLN A 219 29.02 21.00 -4.10
C GLN A 219 28.79 22.24 -4.98
N ARG A 220 29.69 23.20 -4.87
CA ARG A 220 29.81 24.32 -5.82
C ARG A 220 30.55 23.86 -7.09
N ASP A 221 30.48 24.68 -8.14
CA ASP A 221 31.19 24.42 -9.41
C ASP A 221 32.72 24.22 -9.27
N ASN A 222 33.33 24.75 -8.21
CA ASN A 222 34.75 24.57 -7.90
C ASN A 222 35.05 23.27 -7.11
N GLY A 223 34.04 22.43 -6.86
CA GLY A 223 34.15 21.20 -6.05
C GLY A 223 34.13 21.44 -4.53
N GLU A 224 33.98 22.69 -4.07
CA GLU A 224 33.87 23.02 -2.65
C GLU A 224 32.52 22.52 -2.10
N GLU A 225 32.55 21.72 -1.02
CA GLU A 225 31.36 21.23 -0.35
C GLU A 225 30.64 22.36 0.40
N LEU A 226 29.33 22.47 0.18
CA LEU A 226 28.49 23.48 0.84
C LEU A 226 28.10 23.04 2.25
N GLY A 227 28.99 23.30 3.20
CA GLY A 227 28.79 22.99 4.60
C GLY A 227 28.77 21.48 4.89
N LEU A 228 29.08 21.11 6.12
CA LEU A 228 28.92 19.72 6.54
C LEU A 228 27.42 19.40 6.54
N ASP A 229 27.02 18.42 5.74
CA ASP A 229 25.77 17.66 5.91
C ASP A 229 24.47 18.30 5.40
N ALA A 230 24.54 19.24 4.45
CA ALA A 230 23.35 19.93 3.91
C ALA A 230 22.24 19.00 3.35
N LEU A 231 22.58 17.77 2.94
CA LEU A 231 21.62 16.74 2.52
C LEU A 231 21.76 15.43 3.33
N ALA A 232 22.54 15.42 4.42
CA ALA A 232 22.73 14.20 5.20
C ALA A 232 21.46 13.75 5.93
N GLU A 233 20.58 14.70 6.27
CA GLU A 233 19.25 14.45 6.84
C GLU A 233 18.15 14.56 5.77
N LEU A 234 18.41 14.09 4.54
CA LEU A 234 17.39 14.07 3.49
C LEU A 234 16.23 13.14 3.90
N LEU A 235 15.12 13.73 4.31
CA LEU A 235 13.85 13.02 4.45
C LEU A 235 13.12 13.13 3.12
N TYR A 236 12.63 12.02 2.60
CA TYR A 236 11.92 12.03 1.31
C TYR A 236 10.74 11.08 1.27
N ALA A 237 9.77 11.43 0.42
CA ALA A 237 8.60 10.63 0.08
C ALA A 237 8.50 10.57 -1.45
N GLU A 238 8.61 9.34 -1.97
CA GLU A 238 8.42 9.05 -3.38
C GLU A 238 6.91 8.91 -3.64
N LEU A 239 6.35 9.78 -4.47
CA LEU A 239 4.95 9.80 -4.88
C LEU A 239 4.87 9.62 -6.40
N GLY A 240 5.18 8.40 -6.86
CA GLY A 240 5.26 8.11 -8.30
C GLY A 240 6.46 8.83 -8.94
N ALA A 241 6.19 9.59 -10.01
CA ALA A 241 7.20 10.39 -10.71
C ALA A 241 7.64 11.66 -9.96
N VAL A 242 7.08 11.90 -8.77
CA VAL A 242 7.38 13.08 -7.96
C VAL A 242 8.11 12.65 -6.69
N LEU A 243 9.29 13.23 -6.45
CA LEU A 243 10.02 13.07 -5.20
C LEU A 243 9.82 14.31 -4.34
N ASN A 244 9.17 14.16 -3.20
CA ASN A 244 9.12 15.20 -2.19
C ASN A 244 10.27 14.97 -1.22
N PHE A 245 10.99 16.01 -0.84
CA PHE A 245 12.10 15.90 0.06
C PHE A 245 12.24 17.12 0.97
N SER A 246 12.88 16.95 2.11
CA SER A 246 13.25 18.03 3.01
C SER A 246 14.67 17.86 3.50
N PHE A 247 15.35 18.98 3.68
CA PHE A 247 16.74 19.00 4.12
C PHE A 247 17.02 20.25 4.95
N HIS A 248 18.12 20.22 5.68
CA HIS A 248 18.57 21.30 6.54
C HIS A 248 19.93 21.80 6.07
N THR A 249 20.13 23.11 6.03
CA THR A 249 21.44 23.71 5.75
C THR A 249 21.73 24.81 6.76
N GLN A 250 23.00 24.99 7.14
CA GLN A 250 23.41 26.11 7.98
C GLN A 250 23.94 27.25 7.12
N VAL A 251 23.39 28.44 7.32
CA VAL A 251 23.85 29.66 6.65
C VAL A 251 24.14 30.68 7.75
N GLU A 252 25.41 31.08 7.85
CA GLU A 252 25.89 32.04 8.87
C GLU A 252 25.50 31.65 10.30
N GLY A 253 25.56 30.35 10.62
CA GLY A 253 25.21 29.82 11.94
C GLY A 253 23.71 29.72 12.22
N THR A 254 22.85 30.07 11.26
CA THR A 254 21.40 29.91 11.36
C THR A 254 20.94 28.70 10.54
N LEU A 255 20.05 27.88 11.11
CA LEU A 255 19.49 26.71 10.45
C LEU A 255 18.40 27.14 9.45
N LEU A 256 18.52 26.70 8.20
CA LEU A 256 17.54 26.86 7.14
C LEU A 256 16.90 25.49 6.84
N ARG A 257 15.59 25.39 7.02
CA ARG A 257 14.81 24.20 6.68
C ARG A 257 14.22 24.34 5.31
N SER A 258 14.48 23.38 4.43
CA SER A 258 14.03 23.40 3.05
C SER A 258 13.13 22.22 2.76
N THR A 259 12.12 22.43 1.94
CA THR A 259 11.30 21.39 1.31
C THR A 259 11.37 21.54 -0.20
N GLY A 260 11.36 20.43 -0.93
CA GLY A 260 11.48 20.38 -2.37
C GLY A 260 10.57 19.32 -2.95
N ARG A 261 10.14 19.56 -4.19
CA ARG A 261 9.38 18.66 -5.05
C ARG A 261 10.13 18.55 -6.37
N LEU A 262 10.71 17.38 -6.63
CA LEU A 262 11.35 17.03 -7.89
C LEU A 262 10.32 16.40 -8.83
N GLU A 263 10.26 16.89 -10.06
CA GLU A 263 9.42 16.37 -11.15
C GLU A 263 10.22 16.44 -12.46
N GLY A 264 10.75 15.29 -12.88
CA GLY A 264 11.70 15.21 -14.01
C GLY A 264 12.98 16.00 -13.72
N ASP A 265 13.31 16.95 -14.60
CA ASP A 265 14.51 17.78 -14.49
C ASP A 265 14.29 19.10 -13.71
N ARG A 266 13.17 19.22 -13.00
CA ARG A 266 12.80 20.43 -12.29
C ARG A 266 12.53 20.16 -10.82
N ILE A 267 13.06 21.02 -9.96
CA ILE A 267 12.73 21.08 -8.55
C ILE A 267 11.97 22.37 -8.28
N GLN A 268 10.90 22.29 -7.51
CA GLN A 268 10.25 23.44 -6.88
C GLN A 268 10.34 23.27 -5.37
N GLY A 269 10.76 24.30 -4.66
CA GLY A 269 10.96 24.20 -3.23
C GLY A 269 10.71 25.49 -2.48
N SER A 270 10.73 25.36 -1.18
CA SER A 270 10.62 26.47 -0.26
C SER A 270 11.56 26.28 0.92
N SER A 271 12.06 27.38 1.47
CA SER A 271 12.94 27.36 2.63
C SER A 271 12.47 28.35 3.68
N ARG A 272 12.66 28.00 4.96
CA ARG A 272 12.37 28.86 6.11
C ARG A 272 13.51 28.80 7.11
N TRP A 273 13.85 29.94 7.70
CA TRP A 273 14.75 29.98 8.84
C TRP A 273 14.09 29.36 10.07
N ASP A 274 14.87 28.65 10.88
CA ASP A 274 14.37 28.07 12.13
C ASP A 274 13.90 29.20 13.07
N GLY A 275 12.60 29.18 13.42
CA GLY A 275 11.96 30.24 14.21
C GLY A 275 11.61 31.53 13.44
N GLY A 276 11.84 31.60 12.12
CA GLY A 276 11.54 32.78 11.30
C GLY A 276 10.24 32.66 10.48
N GLU A 277 9.61 33.80 10.19
CA GLU A 277 8.44 33.87 9.28
C GLU A 277 8.83 33.95 7.80
N THR A 278 10.10 34.23 7.49
CA THR A 278 10.57 34.44 6.12
C THR A 278 10.52 33.14 5.32
N LEU A 279 9.66 33.13 4.30
CA LEU A 279 9.54 32.07 3.31
C LEU A 279 10.33 32.45 2.05
N ILE A 280 11.32 31.65 1.71
CA ILE A 280 12.07 31.74 0.45
C ILE A 280 11.45 30.72 -0.50
N ILE A 281 10.99 31.15 -1.67
CA ILE A 281 10.57 30.23 -2.73
C ILE A 281 11.71 30.08 -3.71
N TRP A 282 12.00 28.87 -4.13
CA TRP A 282 13.05 28.60 -5.09
C TRP A 282 12.66 27.52 -6.07
N SER A 283 13.31 27.53 -7.23
CA SER A 283 13.25 26.45 -8.20
C SER A 283 14.64 26.07 -8.65
N ALA A 284 14.82 24.83 -9.06
CA ALA A 284 16.06 24.38 -9.67
C ALA A 284 15.76 23.67 -10.98
N GLN A 285 16.60 23.90 -11.99
CA GLN A 285 16.54 23.22 -13.28
C GLN A 285 17.84 22.45 -13.48
N ARG A 286 17.74 21.15 -13.78
CA ARG A 286 18.91 20.33 -14.09
C ARG A 286 19.56 20.84 -15.36
N LEU A 287 20.89 20.96 -15.34
CA LEU A 287 21.70 21.28 -16.50
C LEU A 287 22.07 19.98 -17.24
N PRO A 288 22.13 20.00 -18.58
CA PRO A 288 22.66 18.86 -19.34
C PRO A 288 24.13 18.65 -19.00
N GLU A 289 24.53 17.39 -18.90
CA GLU A 289 25.94 16.97 -18.78
C GLU A 289 26.78 17.29 -20.03
#